data_AF-A0AAV5S5H7-F1
#
_entry.id   AF-A0AAV5S5H7-F1
#
_cell.length_a   1.000
_cell.length_b   1.000
_cell.length_c   1.000
_cell.angle_alpha   90.00
_cell.angle_beta   90.00
_cell.angle_gamma   90.00
#
_symmetry.space_group_name_H-M   'P 1'
#
loop_
_entity.id
_entity.type
_entity.pdbx_description
1 polymer ?
#
loop_
_entity_poly.entity_id
_entity_poly.type
_entity_poly.pdbx_seq_one_letter_code
_entity_poly.pdbx_strand_id
1 'polypeptide(L)'
;MAYKTNRQLLTKGKNYATKQLKKFGTDEVGFDKDSRLDYLTGFHKRKLERRKKAQESIKEQERQLRIEERKKVRDERKKQMDEQMKRFKETLDIQAEIEEMKTENNKKGEKKDEVNESDDSWNGFSDDESDSSVKPILKTNVLGTAIYDDETVVEVESLEPNENFEFLAKTNNVELSKSEKILDESITRAKKYAKFLGMDDSKDKKKQKKKKFRYLTKNERKNNQRKAYQNKHRR
;
A
#
# COMPACT_ATOMS: atom_id res chain seq x y z
N MET A 1 35.50 38.93 3.47
CA MET A 1 34.47 38.39 2.54
C MET A 1 34.14 39.47 1.52
N ALA A 2 34.22 39.20 0.22
CA ALA A 2 33.94 40.22 -0.79
C ALA A 2 32.43 40.54 -0.84
N TYR A 3 32.09 41.82 -0.68
CA TYR A 3 30.71 42.29 -0.79
C TYR A 3 30.22 42.18 -2.24
N LYS A 4 29.08 41.54 -2.45
CA LYS A 4 28.47 41.41 -3.78
C LYS A 4 27.88 42.76 -4.18
N THR A 5 28.19 43.23 -5.37
CA THR A 5 27.68 44.52 -5.86
C THR A 5 26.18 44.46 -6.11
N ASN A 6 25.48 45.59 -6.00
CA ASN A 6 24.03 45.67 -6.24
C ASN A 6 23.64 45.13 -7.63
N ARG A 7 24.47 45.39 -8.64
CA ARG A 7 24.31 44.82 -9.98
C ARG A 7 24.35 43.30 -9.97
N GLN A 8 25.29 42.69 -9.26
CA GLN A 8 25.37 41.22 -9.13
C GLN A 8 24.19 40.63 -8.35
N LEU A 9 23.61 41.35 -7.39
CA LEU A 9 22.41 40.89 -6.68
C LEU A 9 21.18 40.91 -7.60
N LEU A 10 21.02 41.98 -8.38
CA LEU A 10 19.88 42.18 -9.28
C LEU A 10 19.94 41.31 -10.55
N THR A 11 21.14 40.98 -11.07
CA THR A 11 21.28 40.14 -12.29
C THR A 11 21.29 38.63 -12.05
N LYS A 12 21.27 38.18 -10.78
CA LYS A 12 21.28 36.75 -10.42
C LYS A 12 20.13 35.96 -11.04
N GLY A 13 18.95 36.56 -11.22
CA GLY A 13 17.80 35.89 -11.81
C GLY A 13 18.08 35.40 -13.25
N LYS A 14 18.74 36.22 -14.06
CA LYS A 14 19.12 35.86 -15.44
C LYS A 14 20.13 34.71 -15.46
N ASN A 15 21.15 34.79 -14.61
CA ASN A 15 22.16 33.74 -14.47
C ASN A 15 21.60 32.43 -13.91
N TYR A 16 20.59 32.52 -13.05
CA TYR A 16 19.87 31.36 -12.52
C TYR A 16 19.02 30.71 -13.61
N ALA A 17 18.26 31.49 -14.37
CA ALA A 17 17.47 31.00 -15.49
C ALA A 17 18.36 30.32 -16.54
N THR A 18 19.48 30.92 -16.93
CA THR A 18 20.42 30.29 -17.88
C THR A 18 21.06 29.03 -17.32
N LYS A 19 21.40 28.98 -16.03
CA LYS A 19 21.88 27.76 -15.37
C LYS A 19 20.81 26.66 -15.31
N GLN A 20 19.54 26.99 -15.06
CA GLN A 20 18.45 26.03 -15.05
C GLN A 20 18.14 25.49 -16.44
N LEU A 21 18.20 26.34 -17.48
CA LEU A 21 18.08 25.92 -18.87
C LEU A 21 19.23 24.95 -19.26
N LYS A 22 20.46 25.24 -18.81
CA LYS A 22 21.64 24.38 -19.04
C LYS A 22 21.68 23.10 -18.20
N LYS A 23 20.88 22.97 -17.13
CA LYS A 23 20.83 21.73 -16.34
C LYS A 23 20.28 20.55 -17.13
N PHE A 24 19.37 20.82 -18.06
CA PHE A 24 18.72 19.80 -18.87
C PHE A 24 19.01 19.94 -20.38
N GLY A 25 19.56 21.08 -20.82
CA GLY A 25 19.99 21.29 -22.20
C GLY A 25 21.44 20.84 -22.42
N THR A 26 21.66 19.99 -23.41
CA THR A 26 23.00 19.65 -23.92
C THR A 26 23.41 20.69 -24.97
N ASP A 27 24.67 21.15 -24.92
CA ASP A 27 25.16 22.19 -25.84
C ASP A 27 25.20 21.72 -27.31
N GLU A 28 25.41 20.41 -27.54
CA GLU A 28 25.40 19.79 -28.88
C GLU A 28 24.70 18.42 -28.84
N VAL A 29 23.95 18.08 -29.89
CA VAL A 29 23.30 16.77 -30.05
C VAL A 29 23.94 16.04 -31.23
N GLY A 30 24.80 15.07 -30.93
CA GLY A 30 25.41 14.18 -31.92
C GLY A 30 24.47 13.02 -32.27
N PHE A 31 24.38 12.68 -33.56
CA PHE A 31 23.63 11.51 -34.01
C PHE A 31 24.56 10.32 -34.22
N ASP A 32 24.54 9.40 -33.26
CA ASP A 32 25.25 8.13 -33.38
C ASP A 32 24.35 7.05 -33.98
N LYS A 33 24.77 6.48 -35.10
CA LYS A 33 24.01 5.47 -35.85
C LYS A 33 23.90 4.16 -35.06
N ASP A 34 24.92 3.82 -34.26
CA ASP A 34 24.94 2.59 -33.48
C ASP A 34 23.97 2.69 -32.30
N SER A 35 23.98 3.83 -31.58
CA SER A 35 22.97 4.13 -30.56
C SER A 35 21.54 4.08 -31.09
N ARG A 36 21.32 4.51 -32.35
CA ARG A 36 20.03 4.43 -33.01
C ARG A 36 19.63 3.00 -33.32
N LEU A 37 20.54 2.17 -33.81
CA LEU A 37 20.27 0.75 -34.08
C LEU A 37 19.93 0.01 -32.79
N ASP A 38 20.66 0.28 -31.71
CA ASP A 38 20.36 -0.24 -30.37
C ASP A 38 19.00 0.26 -29.85
N TYR A 39 18.66 1.52 -30.12
CA TYR A 39 17.32 2.03 -29.82
C TYR A 39 16.25 1.35 -30.68
N LEU A 40 16.45 1.13 -31.97
CA LEU A 40 15.43 0.49 -32.80
C LEU A 40 15.26 -1.00 -32.51
N THR A 41 16.30 -1.71 -32.10
CA THR A 41 16.22 -3.17 -31.85
C THR A 41 16.03 -3.51 -30.38
N GLY A 42 16.45 -2.64 -29.46
CA GLY A 42 16.45 -2.83 -28.01
C GLY A 42 15.12 -2.65 -27.28
N PHE A 43 13.97 -2.89 -27.93
CA PHE A 43 12.64 -2.71 -27.31
C PHE A 43 12.48 -3.51 -26.01
N HIS A 44 13.03 -4.73 -25.95
CA HIS A 44 12.99 -5.55 -24.74
C HIS A 44 13.82 -4.92 -23.60
N LYS A 45 15.02 -4.39 -23.92
CA LYS A 45 15.87 -3.67 -22.95
C LYS A 45 15.12 -2.47 -22.38
N ARG A 46 14.52 -1.62 -23.23
CA ARG A 46 13.70 -0.48 -22.77
C ARG A 46 12.47 -0.89 -21.97
N LYS A 47 11.81 -1.98 -22.34
CA LYS A 47 10.66 -2.49 -21.58
C LYS A 47 11.09 -2.94 -20.18
N LEU A 48 12.23 -3.62 -20.06
CA LEU A 48 12.80 -4.00 -18.77
C LEU A 48 13.25 -2.79 -17.97
N GLU A 49 13.91 -1.82 -18.57
CA GLU A 49 14.33 -0.57 -17.93
C GLU A 49 13.12 0.23 -17.40
N ARG A 50 12.06 0.38 -18.20
CA ARG A 50 10.81 1.01 -17.74
C ARG A 50 10.21 0.29 -16.55
N ARG A 51 10.18 -1.05 -16.57
CA ARG A 51 9.70 -1.86 -15.45
C ARG A 51 10.57 -1.66 -14.20
N LYS A 52 11.90 -1.66 -14.34
CA LYS A 52 12.84 -1.43 -13.25
C LYS A 52 12.68 -0.02 -12.66
N LYS A 53 12.64 1.01 -13.51
CA LYS A 53 12.43 2.39 -13.08
C LYS A 53 11.11 2.58 -12.32
N ALA A 54 10.02 1.95 -12.79
CA ALA A 54 8.75 1.97 -12.07
C ALA A 54 8.84 1.26 -10.71
N GLN A 55 9.55 0.13 -10.63
CA GLN A 55 9.80 -0.56 -9.36
C GLN A 55 10.66 0.29 -8.41
N GLU A 56 11.67 0.98 -8.92
CA GLU A 56 12.54 1.87 -8.15
C GLU A 56 11.75 3.08 -7.61
N SER A 57 10.92 3.73 -8.45
CA SER A 57 10.10 4.86 -8.00
C SER A 57 9.09 4.45 -6.91
N ILE A 58 8.48 3.26 -7.02
CA ILE A 58 7.57 2.74 -6.00
C ILE A 58 8.34 2.51 -4.69
N LYS A 59 9.53 1.89 -4.74
CA LYS A 59 10.37 1.66 -3.56
C LYS A 59 10.81 2.97 -2.90
N GLU A 60 11.13 3.99 -3.68
CA GLU A 60 11.49 5.31 -3.16
C GLU A 60 10.32 5.99 -2.46
N GLN A 61 9.11 5.92 -3.05
CA GLN A 61 7.88 6.42 -2.43
C GLN A 61 7.56 5.69 -1.14
N GLU A 62 7.61 4.35 -1.12
CA GLU A 62 7.40 3.56 0.10
C GLU A 62 8.42 3.90 1.19
N ARG A 63 9.69 4.12 0.83
CA ARG A 63 10.72 4.55 1.77
C ARG A 63 10.41 5.92 2.37
N GLN A 64 9.99 6.88 1.53
CA GLN A 64 9.61 8.22 1.98
C GLN A 64 8.40 8.16 2.93
N LEU A 65 7.34 7.43 2.55
CA LEU A 65 6.16 7.22 3.38
C LEU A 65 6.52 6.60 4.74
N ARG A 66 7.37 5.56 4.77
CA ARG A 66 7.82 4.95 6.02
C ARG A 66 8.60 5.92 6.91
N ILE A 67 9.41 6.80 6.32
CA ILE A 67 10.14 7.83 7.07
C ILE A 67 9.17 8.86 7.65
N GLU A 68 8.17 9.29 6.89
CA GLU A 68 7.13 10.22 7.32
C GLU A 68 6.26 9.62 8.43
N GLU A 69 5.84 8.36 8.31
CA GLU A 69 5.11 7.63 9.36
C GLU A 69 5.93 7.57 10.65
N ARG A 70 7.20 7.18 10.56
CA ARG A 70 8.09 7.15 11.73
C ARG A 70 8.28 8.53 12.37
N LYS A 71 8.26 9.59 11.56
CA LYS A 71 8.33 10.97 12.05
C LYS A 71 7.02 11.34 12.76
N LYS A 72 5.86 11.06 12.16
CA LYS A 72 4.54 11.29 12.75
C LYS A 72 4.39 10.59 14.11
N VAL A 73 4.75 9.30 14.19
CA VAL A 73 4.70 8.54 15.46
C VAL A 73 5.63 9.15 16.52
N ARG A 74 6.83 9.62 16.14
CA ARG A 74 7.73 10.30 17.08
C ARG A 74 7.16 11.63 17.56
N ASP A 75 6.58 12.41 16.66
CA ASP A 75 5.97 13.69 16.98
C ASP A 75 4.71 13.51 17.85
N GLU A 76 3.89 12.50 17.59
CA GLU A 76 2.74 12.10 18.40
C GLU A 76 3.15 11.67 19.81
N ARG A 77 4.17 10.79 19.93
CA ARG A 77 4.70 10.41 21.25
C ARG A 77 5.24 11.60 22.01
N LYS A 78 5.96 12.51 21.34
CA LYS A 78 6.47 13.73 21.98
C LYS A 78 5.32 14.60 22.49
N LYS A 79 4.28 14.81 21.69
CA LYS A 79 3.07 15.56 22.11
C LYS A 79 2.38 14.89 23.29
N GLN A 80 2.21 13.57 23.28
CA GLN A 80 1.63 12.83 24.39
C GLN A 80 2.45 12.99 25.68
N MET A 81 3.79 12.92 25.59
CA MET A 81 4.66 13.16 26.75
C MET A 81 4.58 14.61 27.24
N ASP A 82 4.56 15.59 26.33
CA ASP A 82 4.40 17.01 26.68
C ASP A 82 3.04 17.28 27.34
N GLU A 83 1.96 16.67 26.86
CA GLU A 83 0.62 16.72 27.45
C GLU A 83 0.57 16.05 28.84
N GLN A 84 1.21 14.89 29.01
CA GLN A 84 1.32 14.24 30.31
C GLN A 84 2.11 15.10 31.30
N MET A 85 3.22 15.71 30.89
CA MET A 85 4.00 16.61 31.73
C MET A 85 3.22 17.87 32.11
N LYS A 86 2.41 18.42 31.20
CA LYS A 86 1.50 19.55 31.50
C LYS A 86 0.45 19.15 32.52
N ARG A 87 -0.24 18.03 32.30
CA ARG A 87 -1.22 17.49 33.27
C ARG A 87 -0.59 17.25 34.64
N PHE A 88 0.62 16.69 34.68
CA PHE A 88 1.34 16.46 35.92
C PHE A 88 1.68 17.77 36.65
N LYS A 89 2.13 18.81 35.93
CA LYS A 89 2.35 20.15 36.52
C LYS A 89 1.05 20.75 37.04
N GLU A 90 -0.03 20.70 36.25
CA GLU A 90 -1.35 21.16 36.68
C GLU A 90 -1.82 20.44 37.95
N THR A 91 -1.62 19.12 38.06
CA THR A 91 -1.97 18.38 39.28
C THR A 91 -1.11 18.77 40.49
N LEU A 92 0.18 19.05 40.29
CA LEU A 92 1.07 19.51 41.36
C LEU A 92 0.70 20.93 41.82
N ASP A 93 0.40 21.83 40.88
CA ASP A 93 -0.02 23.20 41.18
C ASP A 93 -1.35 23.19 41.97
N ILE A 94 -2.31 22.35 41.57
CA ILE A 94 -3.57 22.15 42.31
C ILE A 94 -3.31 21.57 43.71
N GLN A 95 -2.39 20.61 43.85
CA GLN A 95 -2.02 20.06 45.16
C GLN A 95 -1.37 21.11 46.07
N ALA A 96 -0.47 21.93 45.52
CA ALA A 96 0.16 23.02 46.25
C ALA A 96 -0.88 24.08 46.69
N GLU A 97 -1.82 24.45 45.82
CA GLU A 97 -2.92 25.37 46.16
C GLU A 97 -3.85 24.79 47.25
N ILE A 98 -4.14 23.48 47.20
CA ILE A 98 -4.90 22.78 48.25
C ILE A 98 -4.11 22.70 49.56
N GLU A 99 -2.79 22.51 49.51
CA GLU A 99 -1.93 22.52 50.71
C GLU A 99 -1.86 23.93 51.33
N GLU A 100 -1.72 24.99 50.54
CA GLU A 100 -1.79 26.36 51.04
C GLU A 100 -3.14 26.66 51.73
N MET A 101 -4.27 26.26 51.12
CA MET A 101 -5.59 26.40 51.74
C MET A 101 -5.77 25.52 53.00
N LYS A 102 -5.11 24.36 53.08
CA LYS A 102 -5.11 23.50 54.28
C LYS A 102 -4.23 24.07 55.40
N THR A 103 -3.13 24.75 55.08
CA THR A 103 -2.25 25.37 56.08
C THR A 103 -2.87 26.57 56.80
N GLU A 104 -3.89 27.23 56.23
CA GLU A 104 -4.69 28.24 56.94
C GLU A 104 -5.74 27.63 57.91
N ASN A 105 -6.08 26.35 57.78
CA ASN A 105 -7.18 25.73 58.54
C ASN A 105 -6.83 24.50 59.39
N ASN A 106 -5.59 23.99 59.43
CA ASN A 106 -5.26 22.92 60.37
C ASN A 106 -3.77 22.82 60.74
N LYS A 107 -3.44 23.35 61.93
CA LYS A 107 -2.38 22.79 62.78
C LYS A 107 -2.89 21.48 63.39
N LYS A 108 -2.48 20.33 62.83
CA LYS A 108 -2.13 19.07 63.54
C LYS A 108 -2.30 17.87 62.61
N GLY A 109 -1.28 17.02 62.59
CA GLY A 109 -1.44 15.61 62.24
C GLY A 109 -0.33 15.05 61.35
N GLU A 110 0.87 14.91 61.90
CA GLU A 110 1.86 13.98 61.34
C GLU A 110 1.29 12.56 61.34
N LYS A 111 1.33 11.89 60.18
CA LYS A 111 1.46 10.43 60.12
C LYS A 111 2.41 10.04 58.98
N LYS A 112 3.43 9.30 59.39
CA LYS A 112 4.36 8.54 58.58
C LYS A 112 3.61 7.49 57.77
N ASP A 113 3.91 7.41 56.48
CA ASP A 113 3.67 6.19 55.71
C ASP A 113 5.01 5.64 55.23
N GLU A 114 5.29 4.42 55.65
CA GLU A 114 6.43 3.59 55.31
C GLU A 114 6.48 3.33 53.81
N VAL A 115 7.57 3.75 53.16
CA VAL A 115 7.92 3.26 51.84
C VAL A 115 8.54 1.88 52.04
N ASN A 116 7.74 0.85 51.86
CA ASN A 116 8.19 -0.52 51.75
C ASN A 116 8.94 -0.66 50.42
N GLU A 117 10.27 -0.65 50.50
CA GLU A 117 11.19 -0.89 49.39
C GLU A 117 11.08 -2.37 48.99
N SER A 118 10.12 -2.65 48.11
CA SER A 118 10.01 -3.95 47.43
C SER A 118 11.15 -4.07 46.45
N ASP A 119 12.23 -4.69 46.90
CA ASP A 119 13.33 -5.20 46.10
C ASP A 119 12.80 -6.29 45.15
N ASP A 120 12.13 -5.88 44.06
CA ASP A 120 11.77 -6.74 42.94
C ASP A 120 13.03 -7.06 42.13
N SER A 121 13.90 -7.84 42.78
CA SER A 121 15.02 -8.52 42.15
C SER A 121 14.46 -9.46 41.08
N TRP A 122 14.75 -9.12 39.83
CA TRP A 122 14.33 -9.83 38.63
C TRP A 122 14.65 -11.33 38.73
N ASN A 123 13.64 -12.15 39.05
CA ASN A 123 13.76 -13.61 39.02
C ASN A 123 13.76 -14.04 37.55
N GLY A 124 14.96 -14.34 37.03
CA GLY A 124 15.17 -14.84 35.68
C GLY A 124 14.26 -16.03 35.38
N PHE A 125 13.80 -16.11 34.12
CA PHE A 125 12.87 -17.14 33.65
C PHE A 125 13.28 -18.53 34.16
N SER A 126 12.43 -19.13 34.98
CA SER A 126 12.53 -20.52 35.35
C SER A 126 12.34 -21.37 34.10
N ASP A 127 13.41 -22.04 33.69
CA ASP A 127 13.47 -22.99 32.59
C ASP A 127 12.78 -24.28 33.02
N ASP A 128 11.45 -24.22 33.16
CA ASP A 128 10.62 -25.41 33.25
C ASP A 128 10.30 -25.85 31.82
N GLU A 129 10.99 -26.90 31.38
CA GLU A 129 10.68 -27.64 30.17
C GLU A 129 9.22 -28.09 30.16
N SER A 130 8.37 -27.29 29.53
CA SER A 130 7.04 -27.73 29.12
C SER A 130 6.64 -27.05 27.80
N ASP A 131 6.58 -27.89 26.78
CA ASP A 131 5.84 -27.73 25.54
C ASP A 131 6.21 -26.56 24.63
N SER A 132 7.09 -26.88 23.67
CA SER A 132 7.25 -26.17 22.40
C SER A 132 5.96 -26.22 21.55
N SER A 133 4.96 -25.43 21.95
CA SER A 133 3.82 -25.07 21.10
C SER A 133 3.85 -23.57 20.83
N VAL A 134 4.83 -23.15 20.03
CA VAL A 134 4.86 -21.80 19.47
C VAL A 134 3.65 -21.66 18.54
N LYS A 135 2.59 -21.03 19.04
CA LYS A 135 1.41 -20.67 18.25
C LYS A 135 1.85 -19.72 17.13
N PRO A 136 1.48 -19.96 15.87
CA PRO A 136 1.78 -19.02 14.79
C PRO A 136 1.13 -17.66 15.09
N ILE A 137 1.90 -16.58 14.95
CA ILE A 137 1.47 -15.18 15.19
C ILE A 137 0.34 -14.75 14.22
N LEU A 138 0.10 -15.51 13.16
CA LEU A 138 -0.93 -15.24 12.16
C LEU A 138 -2.26 -15.89 12.55
N LYS A 139 -3.24 -15.06 12.93
CA LYS A 139 -4.65 -15.47 13.10
C LYS A 139 -5.27 -15.78 11.73
N THR A 140 -5.22 -17.03 11.28
CA THR A 140 -5.77 -17.47 9.99
C THR A 140 -7.29 -17.66 9.98
N ASN A 141 -7.99 -17.37 11.10
CA ASN A 141 -9.42 -17.65 11.24
C ASN A 141 -10.33 -16.42 11.04
N VAL A 142 -9.80 -15.27 10.62
CA VAL A 142 -10.63 -14.06 10.41
C VAL A 142 -11.35 -14.04 9.05
N LEU A 143 -11.00 -14.92 8.10
CA LEU A 143 -11.60 -14.91 6.77
C LEU A 143 -12.63 -16.04 6.51
N GLY A 144 -12.92 -16.87 7.51
CA GLY A 144 -13.70 -18.11 7.33
C GLY A 144 -15.18 -18.03 7.69
N THR A 145 -15.54 -17.34 8.78
CA THR A 145 -16.91 -17.39 9.34
C THR A 145 -17.23 -16.17 10.22
N ALA A 146 -16.97 -14.95 9.76
CA ALA A 146 -17.60 -13.78 10.37
C ALA A 146 -19.04 -13.73 9.82
N ILE A 147 -19.97 -14.34 10.56
CA ILE A 147 -21.40 -14.07 10.41
C ILE A 147 -21.55 -12.64 10.93
N TYR A 148 -21.65 -11.68 10.02
CA TYR A 148 -22.10 -10.34 10.37
C TYR A 148 -23.60 -10.48 10.63
N ASP A 149 -24.08 -10.05 11.80
CA ASP A 149 -25.50 -9.89 12.02
C ASP A 149 -25.99 -8.82 11.02
N ASP A 150 -26.85 -9.24 10.08
CA ASP A 150 -27.26 -8.55 8.84
C ASP A 150 -28.15 -7.31 9.07
N GLU A 151 -27.89 -6.49 10.10
CA GLU A 151 -28.64 -5.26 10.37
C GLU A 151 -27.74 -4.02 10.31
N THR A 152 -26.99 -3.89 9.21
CA THR A 152 -26.41 -2.59 8.86
C THR A 152 -27.34 -1.90 7.85
N VAL A 153 -28.11 -0.93 8.34
CA VAL A 153 -28.97 -0.11 7.49
C VAL A 153 -28.09 0.93 6.80
N VAL A 154 -27.90 0.77 5.49
CA VAL A 154 -27.24 1.75 4.64
C VAL A 154 -28.29 2.78 4.21
N GLU A 155 -28.27 3.96 4.82
CA GLU A 155 -29.01 5.11 4.31
C GLU A 155 -28.30 5.65 3.06
N VAL A 156 -28.92 5.44 1.90
CA VAL A 156 -28.45 5.98 0.64
C VAL A 156 -29.12 7.34 0.43
N GLU A 157 -28.44 8.41 0.82
CA GLU A 157 -28.82 9.76 0.41
C GLU A 157 -28.57 9.92 -1.11
N SER A 158 -29.61 10.25 -1.86
CA SER A 158 -29.49 10.60 -3.27
C SER A 158 -28.77 11.94 -3.40
N LEU A 159 -27.47 11.92 -3.69
CA LEU A 159 -26.77 13.12 -4.17
C LEU A 159 -27.53 13.69 -5.37
N GLU A 160 -27.85 14.98 -5.32
CA GLU A 160 -28.38 15.70 -6.47
C GLU A 160 -27.45 15.47 -7.67
N PRO A 161 -27.97 15.11 -8.85
CA PRO A 161 -27.14 14.90 -10.02
C PRO A 161 -26.42 16.20 -10.31
N ASN A 162 -25.11 16.23 -10.06
CA ASN A 162 -24.28 17.38 -10.36
C ASN A 162 -24.26 17.55 -11.88
N GLU A 163 -25.13 18.40 -12.42
CA GLU A 163 -25.31 18.59 -13.86
C GLU A 163 -24.03 19.09 -14.58
N ASN A 164 -22.97 19.42 -13.83
CA ASN A 164 -21.68 19.84 -14.36
C ASN A 164 -20.76 18.68 -14.79
N PHE A 165 -21.30 17.56 -15.28
CA PHE A 165 -20.49 16.45 -15.79
C PHE A 165 -19.59 16.86 -16.96
N GLU A 166 -20.06 17.76 -17.84
CA GLU A 166 -19.23 18.26 -18.94
C GLU A 166 -18.06 19.12 -18.45
N PHE A 167 -18.29 19.95 -17.43
CA PHE A 167 -17.23 20.79 -16.85
C PHE A 167 -16.18 19.91 -16.17
N LEU A 168 -16.62 18.95 -15.35
CA LEU A 168 -15.74 17.99 -14.68
C LEU A 168 -14.98 17.11 -15.69
N ALA A 169 -15.62 16.72 -16.79
CA ALA A 169 -14.95 15.97 -17.86
C ALA A 169 -13.89 16.84 -18.56
N LYS A 170 -14.17 18.11 -18.84
CA LYS A 170 -13.20 19.06 -19.42
C LYS A 170 -12.02 19.30 -18.46
N THR A 171 -12.28 19.49 -17.16
CA THR A 171 -11.21 19.69 -16.17
C THR A 171 -10.32 18.45 -16.02
N ASN A 172 -10.90 17.26 -16.17
CA ASN A 172 -10.17 15.99 -16.10
C ASN A 172 -9.69 15.48 -17.47
N ASN A 173 -9.83 16.26 -18.54
CA ASN A 173 -9.47 15.91 -19.90
C ASN A 173 -10.07 14.56 -20.37
N VAL A 174 -11.32 14.28 -19.97
CA VAL A 174 -12.07 13.07 -20.35
C VAL A 174 -13.04 13.39 -21.49
N GLU A 175 -13.03 12.55 -22.54
CA GLU A 175 -13.98 12.65 -23.64
C GLU A 175 -15.24 11.83 -23.36
N LEU A 176 -16.36 12.49 -23.04
CA LEU A 176 -17.64 11.84 -22.73
C LEU A 176 -18.23 11.07 -23.92
N SER A 177 -17.92 11.46 -25.15
CA SER A 177 -18.39 10.80 -26.39
C SER A 177 -17.86 9.37 -26.57
N LYS A 178 -16.78 9.01 -25.88
CA LYS A 178 -16.18 7.66 -25.91
C LYS A 178 -16.55 6.82 -24.70
N SER A 179 -17.32 7.37 -23.75
CA SER A 179 -17.63 6.72 -22.47
C SER A 179 -18.29 5.36 -22.65
N GLU A 180 -19.32 5.26 -23.50
CA GLU A 180 -20.02 4.01 -23.80
C GLU A 180 -19.10 2.97 -24.44
N LYS A 181 -18.26 3.37 -25.40
CA LYS A 181 -17.30 2.47 -26.05
C LYS A 181 -16.29 1.91 -25.06
N ILE A 182 -15.77 2.76 -24.17
CA ILE A 182 -14.84 2.36 -23.12
C ILE A 182 -15.53 1.42 -22.12
N LEU A 183 -16.79 1.68 -21.78
CA LEU A 183 -17.60 0.82 -20.93
C LEU A 183 -17.78 -0.57 -21.57
N ASP A 184 -18.16 -0.65 -22.84
CA ASP A 184 -18.29 -1.92 -23.57
C ASP A 184 -16.97 -2.70 -23.66
N GLU A 185 -15.85 -2.00 -23.93
CA GLU A 185 -14.53 -2.61 -23.93
C GLU A 185 -14.14 -3.16 -22.54
N SER A 186 -14.47 -2.44 -21.48
CA SER A 186 -14.19 -2.87 -20.11
C SER A 186 -15.04 -4.10 -19.74
N ILE A 187 -16.33 -4.11 -20.08
CA ILE A 187 -17.25 -5.22 -19.84
C ILE A 187 -16.79 -6.46 -20.62
N THR A 188 -16.42 -6.31 -21.89
CA THR A 188 -15.93 -7.44 -22.69
C THR A 188 -14.60 -7.98 -22.18
N ARG A 189 -13.69 -7.13 -21.71
CA ARG A 189 -12.43 -7.54 -21.07
C ARG A 189 -12.68 -8.29 -19.77
N ALA A 190 -13.57 -7.79 -18.92
CA ALA A 190 -13.98 -8.44 -17.68
C ALA A 190 -14.61 -9.81 -17.95
N LYS A 191 -15.54 -9.91 -18.91
CA LYS A 191 -16.14 -11.18 -19.34
C LYS A 191 -15.09 -12.18 -19.85
N LYS A 192 -14.15 -11.74 -20.68
CA LYS A 192 -13.05 -12.59 -21.16
C LYS A 192 -12.16 -13.07 -20.00
N TYR A 193 -11.87 -12.20 -19.04
CA TYR A 193 -11.05 -12.52 -17.88
C TYR A 193 -11.76 -13.49 -16.92
N ALA A 194 -13.05 -13.27 -16.63
CA ALA A 194 -13.87 -14.20 -15.88
C ALA A 194 -13.93 -15.59 -16.54
N LYS A 195 -14.09 -15.62 -17.88
CA LYS A 195 -14.02 -16.86 -18.66
C LYS A 195 -12.65 -17.54 -18.61
N PHE A 196 -11.56 -16.76 -18.62
CA PHE A 196 -10.19 -17.28 -18.50
C PHE A 196 -9.94 -17.88 -17.12
N LEU A 197 -10.44 -17.24 -16.05
CA LEU A 197 -10.33 -17.75 -14.68
C LEU A 197 -11.34 -18.85 -14.35
N GLY A 198 -12.31 -19.10 -15.23
CA GLY A 198 -13.33 -20.14 -15.03
C GLY A 198 -14.43 -19.75 -14.04
N MET A 199 -14.57 -18.47 -13.70
CA MET A 199 -15.67 -17.90 -12.89
C MET A 199 -16.85 -17.44 -13.73
N ASP A 200 -17.03 -18.00 -14.93
CA ASP A 200 -18.17 -17.69 -15.77
C ASP A 200 -19.43 -18.34 -15.15
N ASP A 201 -20.37 -17.51 -14.70
CA ASP A 201 -21.65 -17.89 -14.07
C ASP A 201 -22.63 -18.59 -15.02
N SER A 202 -22.16 -19.01 -16.19
CA SER A 202 -22.84 -20.02 -17.01
C SER A 202 -22.88 -21.36 -16.26
N LYS A 203 -23.78 -21.41 -15.27
CA LYS A 203 -24.49 -22.59 -14.80
C LYS A 203 -24.80 -23.43 -16.03
N ASP A 204 -24.35 -24.70 -16.01
CA ASP A 204 -24.64 -25.78 -16.99
C ASP A 204 -23.46 -26.40 -17.76
N LYS A 205 -22.20 -26.05 -17.48
CA LYS A 205 -21.10 -26.97 -17.86
C LYS A 205 -21.00 -28.08 -16.82
N LYS A 206 -21.79 -29.15 -17.01
CA LYS A 206 -21.67 -30.43 -16.27
C LYS A 206 -20.19 -30.76 -16.10
N LYS A 207 -19.68 -30.72 -14.85
CA LYS A 207 -18.28 -31.03 -14.53
C LYS A 207 -17.92 -32.35 -15.22
N GLN A 208 -16.98 -32.33 -16.15
CA GLN A 208 -16.57 -33.53 -16.88
C GLN A 208 -16.08 -34.56 -15.85
N LYS A 209 -16.73 -35.73 -15.79
CA LYS A 209 -16.36 -36.76 -14.82
C LYS A 209 -14.90 -37.11 -15.04
N LYS A 210 -14.08 -37.05 -13.97
CA LYS A 210 -12.68 -37.47 -14.00
C LYS A 210 -12.62 -38.88 -14.61
N LYS A 211 -11.83 -39.05 -15.66
CA LYS A 211 -11.64 -40.38 -16.27
C LYS A 211 -10.97 -41.25 -15.22
N LYS A 212 -11.69 -42.27 -14.72
CA LYS A 212 -11.06 -43.30 -13.89
C LYS A 212 -10.02 -43.98 -14.78
N PHE A 213 -8.76 -44.01 -14.34
CA PHE A 213 -7.73 -44.80 -15.00
C PHE A 213 -8.18 -46.26 -14.94
N ARG A 214 -8.66 -46.77 -16.07
CA ARG A 214 -8.89 -48.19 -16.30
C ARG A 214 -8.00 -48.58 -17.46
N TYR A 215 -7.42 -49.77 -17.39
CA TYR A 215 -6.76 -50.33 -18.55
C TYR A 215 -7.79 -50.46 -19.69
N LEU A 216 -7.42 -49.96 -20.86
CA LEU A 216 -8.22 -50.18 -22.07
C LEU A 216 -8.32 -51.69 -22.30
N THR A 217 -9.53 -52.17 -22.62
CA THR A 217 -9.72 -53.56 -23.01
C THR A 217 -8.92 -53.85 -24.30
N LYS A 218 -8.63 -55.13 -24.59
CA LYS A 218 -7.86 -55.51 -25.78
C LYS A 218 -8.48 -54.93 -27.07
N ASN A 219 -9.80 -54.92 -27.17
CA ASN A 219 -10.53 -54.38 -28.32
C ASN A 219 -10.44 -52.85 -28.41
N GLU A 220 -10.55 -52.15 -27.28
CA GLU A 220 -10.39 -50.68 -27.23
C GLU A 220 -8.97 -50.25 -27.61
N ARG A 221 -7.93 -50.99 -27.17
CA ARG A 221 -6.53 -50.74 -27.53
C ARG A 221 -6.31 -50.88 -29.03
N LYS A 222 -6.85 -51.92 -29.65
CA LYS A 222 -6.78 -52.16 -31.09
C LYS A 222 -7.47 -51.04 -31.90
N ASN A 223 -8.63 -50.59 -31.44
CA ASN A 223 -9.34 -49.47 -32.07
C ASN A 223 -8.59 -48.15 -31.93
N ASN A 224 -7.96 -47.89 -30.78
CA ASN A 224 -7.18 -46.68 -30.56
C ASN A 224 -5.89 -46.68 -31.41
N GLN A 225 -5.22 -47.82 -31.54
CA GLN A 225 -4.09 -47.99 -32.47
C GLN A 225 -4.52 -47.76 -33.92
N ARG A 226 -5.66 -48.32 -34.36
CA ARG A 226 -6.21 -48.06 -35.70
C ARG A 226 -6.47 -46.57 -35.93
N LYS A 227 -7.10 -45.87 -34.98
CA LYS A 227 -7.35 -44.42 -35.07
C LYS A 227 -6.05 -43.62 -35.11
N ALA A 228 -5.06 -43.98 -34.31
CA ALA A 228 -3.75 -43.33 -34.32
C ALA A 228 -3.03 -43.53 -35.66
N TYR A 229 -3.05 -44.74 -36.22
CA TYR A 229 -2.52 -45.02 -37.55
C TYR A 229 -3.27 -44.22 -38.64
N GLN A 230 -4.61 -44.20 -38.61
CA GLN A 230 -5.41 -43.43 -39.56
C GLN A 230 -5.10 -41.94 -39.50
N ASN A 231 -4.99 -41.36 -38.29
CA ASN A 231 -4.63 -39.94 -38.13
C ASN A 231 -3.20 -39.64 -38.60
N LYS A 232 -2.26 -40.57 -38.41
CA LYS A 232 -0.88 -40.43 -38.89
C LYS A 232 -0.78 -40.47 -40.42
N HIS A 233 -1.68 -41.20 -41.07
CA HIS A 233 -1.75 -41.33 -42.54
C HIS A 233 -2.81 -40.43 -43.19
N ARG A 234 -3.46 -39.57 -42.42
CA ARG A 234 -4.39 -38.57 -42.94
C ARG A 234 -3.57 -37.41 -43.49
N ARG A 235 -3.31 -37.44 -44.81
CA ARG A 235 -2.88 -36.25 -45.57
C ARG A 235 -4.01 -35.23 -45.59
#